data_AF-A0A2M8LZH7-F1
#
_entry.id   AF-A0A2M8LZH7-F1
#
_cell.length_a   1.000
_cell.length_b   1.000
_cell.length_c   1.000
_cell.angle_alpha   90.00
_cell.angle_beta   90.00
_cell.angle_gamma   90.00
#
_symmetry.space_group_name_H-M   'P 1'
#
loop_
_entity.id
_entity.type
_entity.pdbx_description
1 polymer ?
#
loop_
_entity_poly.entity_id
_entity_poly.type
_entity_poly.pdbx_seq_one_letter_code
_entity_poly.pdbx_strand_id
1 'polypeptide(L)' 'MLAPEYRRLLAVLEGEPGREGVRAKDLAARLGLELVPAKIEGVRVRAKRLVARGWLAEQRPGLFTLRHPTR' A
#
# COMPACT_ATOMS: atom_id res chain seq x y z
N MET A 1 13.27 11.93 2.32
CA MET A 1 13.39 10.93 1.23
C MET A 1 12.65 9.65 1.64
N LEU A 2 11.92 8.98 0.74
CA LEU A 2 11.25 7.69 1.04
C LEU A 2 12.22 6.52 0.82
N ALA A 3 12.31 5.61 1.79
CA ALA A 3 13.11 4.41 1.64
C ALA A 3 12.57 3.52 0.50
N PRO A 4 13.42 2.71 -0.17
CA PRO A 4 13.07 1.99 -1.39
C PRO A 4 11.82 1.12 -1.27
N GLU A 5 11.58 0.52 -0.11
CA GLU A 5 10.43 -0.32 0.17
C GLU A 5 9.11 0.46 0.13
N TYR A 6 9.10 1.71 0.59
CA TYR A 6 7.91 2.55 0.50
C TYR A 6 7.65 3.00 -0.93
N ARG A 7 8.71 3.29 -1.70
CA ARG A 7 8.58 3.63 -3.12
C ARG A 7 8.00 2.48 -3.94
N ARG A 8 8.44 1.24 -3.69
CA ARG A 8 7.87 0.05 -4.35
C ARG A 8 6.39 -0.13 -4.01
N LEU A 9 5.99 0.08 -2.76
CA LEU A 9 4.59 -0.03 -2.35
C LEU A 9 3.73 1.04 -3.04
N LEU A 10 4.21 2.27 -3.17
CA LEU A 10 3.52 3.33 -3.92
C LEU A 10 3.41 2.99 -5.41
N ALA A 11 4.48 2.50 -6.04
CA ALA A 11 4.47 2.13 -7.45
C ALA A 11 3.44 1.02 -7.76
N VAL A 12 3.27 0.04 -6.85
CA VAL A 12 2.22 -0.97 -7.00
C VAL A 12 0.82 -0.33 -6.98
N LEU A 13 0.59 0.69 -6.15
CA LEU A 13 -0.70 1.38 -6.07
C LEU A 13 -0.92 2.38 -7.22
N GLU A 14 0.14 2.94 -7.80
CA GLU A 14 0.09 3.81 -8.99
C GLU A 14 -0.28 3.05 -10.26
N GLY A 15 0.12 1.78 -10.36
CA GLY A 15 -0.23 0.91 -11.48
C GLY A 15 -1.66 0.37 -11.45
N GLU A 16 -2.45 0.67 -10.42
CA GLU A 16 -3.78 0.09 -10.25
C GLU A 16 -4.87 0.88 -10.95
N PRO A 17 -5.58 0.27 -11.91
CA PRO A 17 -6.68 0.94 -12.57
C PRO A 17 -7.87 1.07 -11.61
N GLY A 18 -8.18 2.31 -11.24
CA GLY A 18 -9.42 2.64 -10.53
C GLY A 18 -9.24 2.97 -9.04
N ARG A 19 -10.37 3.28 -8.39
CA ARG A 19 -10.42 3.75 -6.99
C ARG A 19 -10.78 2.64 -5.99
N GLU A 20 -10.82 1.39 -6.43
CA GLU A 20 -11.28 0.26 -5.59
C GLU A 20 -10.32 -0.04 -4.44
N GLY A 21 -9.04 0.31 -4.60
CA GLY A 21 -7.99 0.09 -3.61
C GLY A 21 -7.46 -1.34 -3.60
N VAL A 22 -6.32 -1.52 -2.95
CA VAL A 22 -5.59 -2.79 -2.93
C VAL A 22 -5.49 -3.32 -1.51
N ARG A 23 -5.74 -4.62 -1.31
CA ARG A 23 -5.60 -5.24 0.01
C ARG A 23 -4.13 -5.45 0.36
N ALA A 24 -3.82 -5.46 1.66
CA ALA A 24 -2.47 -5.78 2.15
C ALA A 24 -1.91 -7.11 1.61
N LYS A 25 -2.76 -8.13 1.46
CA LYS A 25 -2.37 -9.43 0.89
C LYS A 25 -1.99 -9.32 -0.59
N ASP A 26 -2.72 -8.51 -1.36
CA ASP A 26 -2.52 -8.35 -2.80
C ASP A 26 -1.29 -7.46 -3.07
N LEU A 27 -1.06 -6.47 -2.20
CA LEU A 27 0.19 -5.72 -2.16
C LEU A 27 1.38 -6.65 -1.89
N ALA A 28 1.27 -7.57 -0.92
CA ALA A 28 2.33 -8.54 -0.65
C ALA A 28 2.62 -9.45 -1.87
N ALA A 29 1.57 -9.94 -2.54
CA ALA A 29 1.69 -10.74 -3.75
C ALA A 29 2.42 -9.96 -4.87
N ARG A 30 2.02 -8.71 -5.13
CA ARG A 30 2.61 -7.87 -6.18
C ARG A 30 4.03 -7.41 -5.87
N LEU A 31 4.38 -7.34 -4.59
CA LEU A 31 5.75 -7.10 -4.14
C LEU A 31 6.62 -8.38 -4.20
N GLY A 32 6.09 -9.51 -4.67
CA GLY A 32 6.80 -10.78 -4.77
C GLY A 32 7.12 -11.40 -3.41
N LEU A 33 6.35 -11.06 -2.37
CA LEU A 33 6.55 -11.60 -1.03
C LEU A 33 5.77 -12.90 -0.86
N GLU A 34 6.32 -13.80 -0.06
CA GLU A 34 5.60 -14.97 0.41
C GLU A 34 4.32 -14.56 1.17
N LEU A 35 3.20 -15.22 0.86
CA LEU A 35 1.88 -14.90 1.41
C LEU A 35 1.65 -15.51 2.80
N VAL A 36 2.61 -15.32 3.70
CA VAL A 36 2.50 -15.69 5.12
C VAL A 36 2.05 -14.49 5.98
N PRO A 37 1.37 -14.73 7.12
CA PRO A 37 0.83 -13.65 7.97
C PRO A 37 1.84 -12.57 8.33
N ALA A 38 3.08 -12.94 8.66
CA ALA A 38 4.13 -12.00 9.03
C ALA A 38 4.49 -11.00 7.91
N LYS A 39 4.51 -11.46 6.64
CA LYS A 39 4.83 -10.58 5.49
C LYS A 39 3.66 -9.67 5.16
N ILE A 40 2.44 -10.21 5.21
CA ILE A 40 1.21 -9.44 4.97
C ILE A 40 1.07 -8.33 6.01
N GLU A 41 1.28 -8.62 7.30
CA GLU A 41 1.21 -7.60 8.34
C GLU A 41 2.36 -6.58 8.22
N GLY A 42 3.56 -7.03 7.83
CA GLY A 42 4.67 -6.12 7.53
C GLY A 42 4.34 -5.14 6.39
N VAL A 43 3.63 -5.58 5.35
CA VAL A 43 3.12 -4.69 4.29
C VAL A 43 2.04 -3.76 4.82
N ARG A 44 1.10 -4.28 5.62
CA ARG A 44 0.03 -3.49 6.23
C ARG A 44 0.57 -2.34 7.10
N VAL A 45 1.54 -2.62 7.97
CA VAL A 45 2.18 -1.61 8.83
C VAL A 45 2.86 -0.53 8.00
N ARG A 46 3.56 -0.91 6.92
CA ARG A 46 4.20 0.06 6.02
C ARG A 46 3.17 0.92 5.27
N ALA A 47 2.09 0.32 4.78
CA ALA A 47 1.00 1.04 4.14
C ALA A 47 0.33 2.02 5.12
N LYS A 48 0.06 1.60 6.37
CA LYS A 48 -0.44 2.49 7.43
C LYS A 48 0.48 3.66 7.74
N ARG A 49 1.81 3.48 7.70
CA ARG A 49 2.76 4.61 7.82
C ARG A 49 2.62 5.61 6.67
N LEU A 50 2.35 5.15 5.45
CA LEU A 50 2.09 6.05 4.32
C LEU A 50 0.72 6.73 4.42
N VAL A 51 -0.28 6.08 5.01
CA VAL A 51 -1.56 6.72 5.37
C VAL A 51 -1.34 7.84 6.38
N ALA A 52 -0.61 7.59 7.47
CA ALA A 52 -0.29 8.59 8.48
C ALA A 52 0.48 9.80 7.91
N ARG A 53 1.20 9.62 6.81
CA ARG A 53 1.95 10.67 6.10
C ARG A 53 1.14 11.34 4.99
N GLY A 54 -0.12 10.97 4.79
CA GLY A 54 -1.01 11.57 3.79
C GLY A 54 -0.80 11.09 2.35
N TRP A 55 0.01 10.05 2.11
CA TRP A 55 0.26 9.52 0.76
C TRP A 55 -0.82 8.50 0.34
N LEU A 56 -1.35 7.75 1.30
CA LEU A 56 -2.39 6.75 1.08
C LEU A 56 -3.64 7.06 1.91
N ALA A 57 -4.77 6.45 1.55
CA ALA A 57 -5.95 6.35 2.40
C ALA A 57 -6.23 4.87 2.67
N GLU A 58 -6.60 4.53 3.91
CA GLU A 58 -7.17 3.21 4.26
C GLU A 58 -8.69 3.35 4.19
N GLN A 59 -9.31 2.89 3.10
CA GLN A 59 -10.76 3.03 2.87
C GLN A 59 -11.55 2.14 3.84
N ARG A 60 -11.02 0.95 4.10
CA ARG A 60 -11.50 -0.05 5.05
C ARG A 60 -10.29 -0.79 5.64
N PRO A 61 -10.42 -1.47 6.78
CA PRO A 61 -9.31 -2.18 7.40
C PRO A 61 -8.52 -3.07 6.40
N GLY A 62 -7.29 -2.66 6.09
CA GLY A 62 -6.36 -3.35 5.19
C GLY A 62 -6.61 -3.16 3.69
N LEU A 63 -7.43 -2.18 3.28
CA LEU A 63 -7.69 -1.77 1.89
C LEU A 63 -7.15 -0.35 1.67
N PHE A 64 -6.15 -0.21 0.80
CA PHE A 64 -5.41 1.04 0.62
C PHE A 64 -5.60 1.62 -0.79
N THR A 65 -5.75 2.94 -0.89
CA THR A 65 -5.79 3.70 -2.16
C THR A 65 -4.74 4.79 -2.13
N LEU A 66 -4.25 5.22 -3.30
CA LEU A 66 -3.50 6.47 -3.40
C LEU A 66 -4.36 7.64 -2.94
N ARG A 67 -3.76 8.56 -2.18
CA ARG A 67 -4.30 9.91 -2.09
C ARG A 67 -3.76 10.68 -3.28
N HIS A 68 -4.64 10.98 -4.23
CA HIS A 68 -4.30 11.97 -5.24
C HIS A 68 -4.10 13.31 -4.52
N PRO A 69 -3.01 14.05 -4.79
CA PRO A 69 -2.90 15.41 -4.30
C PRO A 69 -4.15 16.15 -4.77
N THR A 70 -4.88 16.70 -3.80
CA THR A 70 -5.98 17.61 -4.08
C THR A 70 -5.34 18.77 -4.81
N ARG A 71 -5.65 18.90 -6.10
CA ARG A 71 -5.23 20.02 -6.92
C ARG A 71 -5.93 21.29 -6.43
#